data_AF-B6XEV9-F1
#
_entry.id   AF-B6XEV9-F1
#
_cell.length_a   1.000
_cell.length_b   1.000
_cell.length_c   1.000
_cell.angle_alpha   90.00
_cell.angle_beta   90.00
_cell.angle_gamma   90.00
#
_symmetry.space_group_name_H-M   'P 1'
#
loop_
_entity.id
_entity.type
_entity.pdbx_description
1 polymer ?
#
loop_
_entity_poly.entity_id
_entity_poly.type
_entity_poly.pdbx_seq_one_letter_code
_entity_poly.pdbx_strand_id
1 'polypeptide(L)'
;MKNYLAKELVMTVVEGFSIFGSLASAVAIIVSLIVFWVQRTNEKSVIEKHTQNELKALKILIYDEVRNNCIYFKQIMQFFDDVKNNKVASCRRADGLDEFYFNYTKEDGSNVFILARDHSSVVIDRYLLDISRIDDNLIGLLIDLKFLLDGFNKVTLKGLRLYFDTKPTKSELIDFVSDVGNLPYRYRSLCNQILSICNVKDGFKPYQI
;
A
#
# COMPACT_ATOMS: atom_id res chain seq x y z
N MET A 1 18.82 -57.79 67.39
CA MET A 1 17.59 -56.96 67.24
C MET A 1 17.88 -55.49 66.91
N LYS A 2 18.94 -54.84 67.43
CA LYS A 2 19.27 -53.42 67.14
C LYS A 2 19.63 -53.09 65.67
N ASN A 3 20.21 -54.02 64.90
CA ASN A 3 20.64 -53.77 63.52
C ASN A 3 19.52 -53.81 62.46
N TYR A 4 18.33 -54.36 62.79
CA TYR A 4 17.21 -54.42 61.87
C TYR A 4 16.45 -53.09 61.81
N LEU A 5 16.21 -52.46 62.98
CA LEU A 5 15.53 -51.17 63.10
C LEU A 5 16.29 -50.01 62.44
N ALA A 6 17.63 -50.03 62.49
CA ALA A 6 18.46 -49.01 61.83
C ALA A 6 18.41 -49.12 60.29
N LYS A 7 18.20 -50.32 59.75
CA LYS A 7 18.17 -50.57 58.31
C LYS A 7 16.82 -50.17 57.70
N GLU A 8 15.72 -50.38 58.42
CA GLU A 8 14.40 -49.86 58.05
C GLU A 8 14.37 -48.34 58.08
N LEU A 9 14.88 -47.70 59.14
CA LEU A 9 14.87 -46.24 59.25
C LEU A 9 15.66 -45.55 58.11
N VAL A 10 16.81 -46.10 57.72
CA VAL A 10 17.60 -45.59 56.59
C VAL A 10 16.87 -45.79 55.26
N MET A 11 16.20 -46.93 55.07
CA MET A 11 15.42 -47.22 53.85
C MET A 11 14.23 -46.27 53.70
N THR A 12 13.47 -46.01 54.78
CA THR A 12 12.32 -45.09 54.76
C THR A 12 12.74 -43.63 54.54
N VAL A 13 13.90 -43.21 55.05
CA VAL A 13 14.43 -41.86 54.85
C VAL A 13 14.91 -41.67 53.41
N VAL A 14 15.60 -42.65 52.83
CA VAL A 14 16.07 -42.60 51.43
C VAL A 14 14.89 -42.63 50.45
N GLU A 15 13.86 -43.42 50.71
CA GLU A 15 12.60 -43.41 49.94
C GLU A 15 11.88 -42.07 50.06
N GLY A 16 11.82 -41.48 51.26
CA GLY A 16 11.31 -40.12 51.47
C GLY A 16 12.05 -39.08 50.64
N PHE A 17 13.39 -39.06 50.69
CA PHE A 17 14.21 -38.13 49.89
C PHE A 17 14.06 -38.35 48.37
N SER A 18 13.88 -39.59 47.92
CA SER A 18 13.61 -39.91 46.51
C SER A 18 12.22 -39.41 46.06
N ILE A 19 11.21 -39.47 46.93
CA ILE A 19 9.86 -38.95 46.66
C ILE A 19 9.88 -37.42 46.66
N PHE A 20 10.55 -36.78 47.64
CA PHE A 20 10.71 -35.32 47.66
C PHE A 20 11.55 -34.80 46.48
N GLY A 21 12.61 -35.52 46.10
CA GLY A 21 13.43 -35.19 44.93
C GLY A 21 12.68 -35.36 43.60
N SER A 22 11.86 -36.40 43.46
CA SER A 22 11.04 -36.60 42.27
C SER A 22 9.88 -35.61 42.16
N LEU A 23 9.23 -35.25 43.28
CA LEU A 23 8.25 -34.16 43.31
C LEU A 23 8.89 -32.81 43.00
N ALA A 24 10.05 -32.49 43.59
CA ALA A 24 10.78 -31.26 43.30
C ALA A 24 11.21 -31.18 41.82
N SER A 25 11.64 -32.30 41.24
CA SER A 25 11.95 -32.39 39.81
C SER A 25 10.71 -32.25 38.93
N ALA A 26 9.58 -32.85 39.30
CA ALA A 26 8.33 -32.70 38.57
C ALA A 26 7.80 -31.26 38.62
N VAL A 27 7.87 -30.60 39.79
CA VAL A 27 7.53 -29.19 39.96
C VAL A 27 8.47 -28.31 39.15
N ALA A 28 9.79 -28.58 39.14
CA ALA A 28 10.74 -27.84 38.32
C ALA A 28 10.42 -27.97 36.81
N ILE A 29 10.10 -29.18 36.32
CA ILE A 29 9.69 -29.40 34.93
C ILE A 29 8.42 -28.62 34.59
N ILE A 30 7.41 -28.64 35.48
CA ILE A 30 6.16 -27.89 35.29
C ILE A 30 6.44 -26.38 35.22
N VAL A 31 7.25 -25.85 36.14
CA VAL A 31 7.64 -24.43 36.14
C VAL A 31 8.41 -24.07 34.87
N SER A 32 9.35 -24.91 34.42
CA SER A 32 10.09 -24.70 33.16
C SER A 32 9.16 -24.69 31.94
N LEU A 33 8.16 -25.58 31.90
CA LEU A 33 7.15 -25.58 30.83
C LEU A 33 6.30 -24.30 30.86
N ILE A 34 5.86 -23.85 32.04
CA ILE A 34 5.11 -22.59 32.18
C ILE A 34 5.95 -21.41 31.70
N VAL A 35 7.22 -21.31 32.14
CA VAL A 35 8.14 -20.25 31.70
C VAL A 35 8.33 -20.29 30.18
N PHE A 36 8.52 -21.47 29.60
CA PHE A 36 8.63 -21.65 28.15
C PHE A 36 7.36 -21.18 27.42
N TRP A 37 6.16 -21.54 27.90
CA TRP A 37 4.91 -21.10 27.30
C TRP A 37 4.69 -19.59 27.41
N VAL A 38 5.05 -18.99 28.56
CA VAL A 38 5.00 -17.53 28.76
C VAL A 38 5.98 -16.83 27.83
N GLN A 39 7.22 -17.30 27.72
CA GLN A 39 8.22 -16.76 26.80
C GLN A 39 7.74 -16.84 25.35
N ARG A 40 7.24 -18.01 24.93
CA ARG A 40 6.72 -18.21 23.58
C ARG A 40 5.52 -17.32 23.26
N THR A 41 4.64 -17.08 24.24
CA THR A 41 3.48 -16.20 24.08
C THR A 41 3.91 -14.73 24.01
N ASN A 42 4.87 -14.34 24.84
CA ASN A 42 5.45 -12.99 24.82
C ASN A 42 6.18 -12.73 23.50
N GLU A 43 7.01 -13.65 23.02
CA GLU A 43 7.68 -13.55 21.71
C GLU A 43 6.67 -13.42 20.57
N LYS A 44 5.62 -14.24 20.55
CA LYS A 44 4.53 -14.11 19.57
C LYS A 44 3.89 -12.73 19.60
N SER A 45 3.50 -12.24 20.77
CA SER A 45 2.85 -10.93 20.90
C SER A 45 3.77 -9.77 20.52
N VAL A 46 5.08 -9.88 20.79
CA VAL A 46 6.09 -8.90 20.36
C VAL A 46 6.22 -8.91 18.84
N ILE A 47 6.33 -10.09 18.22
CA ILE A 47 6.37 -10.24 16.76
C ILE A 47 5.11 -9.63 16.12
N GLU A 48 3.92 -9.99 16.61
CA GLU A 48 2.65 -9.44 16.13
C GLU A 48 2.62 -7.92 16.22
N LYS A 49 3.06 -7.33 17.34
CA LYS A 49 3.12 -5.87 17.51
C LYS A 49 4.12 -5.22 16.55
N HIS A 50 5.29 -5.83 16.33
CA HIS A 50 6.27 -5.34 15.35
C HIS A 50 5.70 -5.36 13.94
N THR A 51 5.08 -6.47 13.53
CA THR A 51 4.43 -6.61 12.23
C THR A 51 3.32 -5.59 12.03
N GLN A 52 2.49 -5.32 13.06
CA GLN A 52 1.45 -4.29 12.99
C GLN A 52 2.02 -2.87 12.83
N ASN A 53 3.09 -2.56 13.55
CA ASN A 53 3.76 -1.26 13.43
C ASN A 53 4.42 -1.08 12.06
N GLU A 54 5.06 -2.14 11.55
CA GLU A 54 5.66 -2.17 10.22
C GLU A 54 4.59 -1.98 9.13
N LEU A 55 3.49 -2.73 9.18
CA LEU A 55 2.35 -2.56 8.27
C LEU A 55 1.81 -1.13 8.31
N LYS A 56 1.65 -0.55 9.50
CA LYS A 56 1.18 0.82 9.67
C LYS A 56 2.13 1.83 9.03
N ALA A 57 3.44 1.68 9.23
CA ALA A 57 4.45 2.55 8.62
C ALA A 57 4.43 2.43 7.08
N LEU A 58 4.39 1.21 6.57
CA LEU A 58 4.30 0.94 5.13
C LEU A 58 3.05 1.54 4.50
N LYS A 59 1.88 1.41 5.15
CA LYS A 59 0.63 2.03 4.70
C LYS A 59 0.74 3.55 4.62
N ILE A 60 1.37 4.20 5.60
CA ILE A 60 1.56 5.67 5.57
C ILE A 60 2.42 6.06 4.36
N LEU A 61 3.54 5.36 4.13
CA LEU A 61 4.45 5.65 3.03
C LEU A 61 3.79 5.45 1.66
N ILE A 62 3.04 4.34 1.50
CA ILE A 62 2.26 4.09 0.28
C ILE A 62 1.20 5.16 0.09
N TYR A 63 0.48 5.52 1.14
CA TYR A 63 -0.58 6.51 1.09
C TYR A 63 -0.06 7.86 0.59
N ASP A 64 1.03 8.36 1.17
CA ASP A 64 1.58 9.67 0.80
C ASP A 64 2.05 9.70 -0.67
N GLU A 65 2.63 8.61 -1.16
CA GLU A 65 3.11 8.52 -2.53
C GLU A 65 1.99 8.41 -3.55
N VAL A 66 1.03 7.52 -3.31
CA VAL A 66 -0.15 7.43 -4.17
C VAL A 66 -0.85 8.78 -4.19
N ARG A 67 -1.01 9.43 -3.04
CA ARG A 67 -1.62 10.76 -2.92
C ARG A 67 -0.84 11.83 -3.70
N ASN A 68 0.49 11.81 -3.69
CA ASN A 68 1.29 12.76 -4.45
C ASN A 68 1.07 12.62 -5.96
N ASN A 69 1.03 11.38 -6.47
CA ASN A 69 0.65 11.12 -7.87
C ASN A 69 -0.77 11.63 -8.18
N CYS A 70 -1.69 11.56 -7.21
CA CYS A 70 -3.08 12.00 -7.39
C CYS A 70 -3.23 13.51 -7.63
N ILE A 71 -2.29 14.35 -7.16
CA ILE A 71 -2.39 15.82 -7.24
C ILE A 71 -2.46 16.28 -8.69
N TYR A 72 -1.53 15.82 -9.52
CA TYR A 72 -1.48 16.16 -10.95
C TYR A 72 -2.53 15.41 -11.74
N PHE A 73 -2.77 14.15 -11.37
CA PHE A 73 -3.74 13.31 -12.04
C PHE A 73 -5.17 13.88 -12.03
N LYS A 74 -5.56 14.56 -10.95
CA LYS A 74 -6.89 15.16 -10.83
C LYS A 74 -7.18 16.15 -11.96
N GLN A 75 -6.21 16.99 -12.33
CA GLN A 75 -6.39 17.97 -13.40
C GLN A 75 -6.54 17.29 -14.77
N ILE A 76 -5.77 16.22 -15.01
CA ILE A 76 -5.89 15.39 -16.22
C ILE A 76 -7.26 14.74 -16.29
N MET A 77 -7.76 14.18 -15.19
CA MET A 77 -9.09 13.58 -15.17
C MET A 77 -10.20 14.59 -15.46
N GLN A 78 -10.11 15.81 -14.94
CA GLN A 78 -11.04 16.88 -15.26
C GLN A 78 -11.03 17.22 -16.76
N PHE A 79 -9.85 17.28 -17.37
CA PHE A 79 -9.74 17.47 -18.81
C PHE A 79 -10.39 16.33 -19.60
N PHE A 80 -10.11 15.06 -19.24
CA PHE A 80 -10.73 13.90 -19.89
C PHE A 80 -12.25 13.92 -19.77
N ASP A 81 -12.77 14.25 -18.60
CA ASP A 81 -14.21 14.38 -18.36
C ASP A 81 -14.81 15.55 -19.16
N ASP A 82 -14.12 16.70 -19.26
CA ASP A 82 -14.58 17.83 -20.08
C ASP A 82 -14.58 17.47 -21.58
N VAL A 83 -13.57 16.76 -22.09
CA VAL A 83 -13.53 16.30 -23.49
C VAL A 83 -14.69 15.34 -23.77
N LYS A 84 -14.89 14.31 -22.94
CA LYS A 84 -15.99 13.34 -23.11
C LYS A 84 -17.36 14.00 -23.07
N ASN A 85 -17.52 15.06 -22.29
CA ASN A 85 -18.76 15.80 -22.17
C ASN A 85 -18.91 16.92 -23.21
N ASN A 86 -18.07 16.97 -24.24
CA ASN A 86 -18.06 18.01 -25.29
C ASN A 86 -17.95 19.44 -24.76
N LYS A 87 -17.34 19.63 -23.59
CA LYS A 87 -17.16 20.95 -22.94
C LYS A 87 -15.90 21.68 -23.38
N VAL A 88 -15.03 21.05 -24.16
CA VAL A 88 -13.77 21.63 -24.65
C VAL A 88 -14.00 22.26 -26.03
N ALA A 89 -13.76 23.57 -26.13
CA ALA A 89 -13.84 24.32 -27.38
C ALA A 89 -12.50 24.27 -28.14
N SER A 90 -11.38 24.46 -27.43
CA SER A 90 -10.04 24.37 -28.02
C SER A 90 -9.01 23.95 -26.98
N CYS A 91 -7.89 23.43 -27.45
CA CYS A 91 -6.79 23.00 -26.61
C CYS A 91 -5.46 23.21 -27.34
N ARG A 92 -4.43 23.63 -26.61
CA ARG A 92 -3.10 23.86 -27.17
C ARG A 92 -2.02 23.55 -26.14
N ARG A 93 -0.89 23.01 -26.61
CA ARG A 93 0.33 22.94 -25.81
C ARG A 93 0.80 24.35 -25.45
N ALA A 94 1.35 24.52 -24.25
CA ALA A 94 2.02 25.74 -23.87
C ALA A 94 3.46 25.73 -24.43
N ASP A 95 3.81 26.75 -25.19
CA ASP A 95 5.13 26.88 -25.81
C ASP A 95 6.19 27.37 -24.81
N GLY A 96 7.45 27.00 -25.04
CA GLY A 96 8.60 27.54 -24.30
C GLY A 96 8.81 27.00 -22.88
N LEU A 97 8.14 25.91 -22.51
CA LEU A 97 8.31 25.23 -21.21
C LEU A 97 8.94 23.84 -21.42
N ASP A 98 9.88 23.50 -20.53
CA ASP A 98 10.60 22.21 -20.57
C ASP A 98 9.68 21.03 -20.22
N GLU A 99 8.75 21.23 -19.28
CA GLU A 99 7.75 20.23 -18.92
C GLU A 99 6.51 20.30 -19.82
N PHE A 100 5.72 19.22 -19.82
CA PHE A 100 4.53 19.13 -20.65
C PHE A 100 3.35 19.87 -20.01
N TYR A 101 3.18 21.13 -20.41
CA TYR A 101 2.05 21.97 -20.07
C TYR A 101 1.11 22.16 -21.26
N PHE A 102 -0.19 22.22 -20.99
CA PHE A 102 -1.18 22.57 -22.00
C PHE A 102 -2.34 23.37 -21.41
N ASN A 103 -3.00 24.11 -22.29
CA ASN A 103 -4.17 24.91 -21.99
C ASN A 103 -5.36 24.38 -22.75
N TYR A 104 -6.54 24.43 -22.15
CA TYR A 104 -7.79 24.26 -22.89
C TYR A 104 -8.81 25.32 -22.50
N THR A 105 -9.58 25.73 -23.51
CA THR A 105 -10.70 26.66 -23.37
C THR A 105 -11.97 25.85 -23.39
N LYS A 106 -12.85 26.06 -22.41
CA LYS A 106 -14.17 25.45 -22.38
C LYS A 106 -15.15 26.21 -23.28
N GLU A 107 -16.28 25.60 -23.59
CA GLU A 107 -17.37 26.22 -24.36
C GLU A 107 -17.92 27.49 -23.69
N ASP A 108 -17.80 27.62 -22.36
CA ASP A 108 -18.18 28.84 -21.61
C ASP A 108 -17.12 29.96 -21.64
N GLY A 109 -16.01 29.75 -22.37
CA GLY A 109 -14.89 30.68 -22.48
C GLY A 109 -13.88 30.62 -21.34
N SER A 110 -14.10 29.78 -20.31
CA SER A 110 -13.12 29.58 -19.25
C SER A 110 -11.85 28.91 -19.75
N ASN A 111 -10.69 29.37 -19.28
CA ASN A 111 -9.39 28.82 -19.64
C ASN A 111 -8.80 28.05 -18.46
N VAL A 112 -8.31 26.84 -18.73
CA VAL A 112 -7.69 25.98 -17.72
C VAL A 112 -6.28 25.62 -18.18
N PHE A 113 -5.31 25.83 -17.29
CA PHE A 113 -3.90 25.51 -17.47
C PHE A 113 -3.59 24.22 -16.70
N ILE A 114 -3.01 23.22 -17.38
CA ILE A 114 -2.71 21.90 -16.82
C ILE A 114 -1.21 21.60 -16.92
N LEU A 115 -0.66 21.08 -15.83
CA LEU A 115 0.61 20.36 -15.83
C LEU A 115 0.36 18.86 -15.96
N ALA A 116 0.81 18.28 -17.07
CA ALA A 116 0.78 16.84 -17.32
C ALA A 116 2.16 16.24 -17.06
N ARG A 117 2.36 15.80 -15.81
CA ARG A 117 3.64 15.22 -15.37
C ARG A 117 3.56 13.70 -15.28
N ASP A 118 4.63 13.03 -15.66
CA ASP A 118 4.79 11.59 -15.42
C ASP A 118 4.69 11.27 -13.93
N HIS A 119 3.93 10.22 -13.61
CA HIS A 119 3.80 9.74 -12.23
C HIS A 119 4.93 8.78 -11.88
N SER A 120 5.36 8.77 -10.62
CA SER A 120 6.44 7.90 -10.17
C SER A 120 5.92 6.55 -9.70
N SER A 121 6.45 5.46 -10.27
CA SER A 121 6.27 4.08 -9.78
C SER A 121 7.44 3.60 -8.90
N VAL A 122 8.53 4.38 -8.79
CA VAL A 122 9.77 3.98 -8.11
C VAL A 122 9.54 3.60 -6.65
N VAL A 123 8.60 4.28 -6.00
CA VAL A 123 8.34 4.06 -4.59
C VAL A 123 7.40 2.87 -4.35
N ILE A 124 6.57 2.52 -5.34
CA ILE A 124 5.83 1.26 -5.32
C ILE A 124 6.84 0.10 -5.28
N ASP A 125 7.83 0.13 -6.18
CA ASP A 125 8.89 -0.89 -6.26
C ASP A 125 9.71 -1.02 -4.99
N ARG A 126 9.91 0.08 -4.27
CA ARG A 126 10.65 0.11 -3.00
C ARG A 126 9.99 -0.71 -1.91
N TYR A 127 8.66 -0.80 -1.90
CA TYR A 127 7.92 -1.42 -0.79
C TYR A 127 7.31 -2.79 -1.13
N LEU A 128 7.34 -3.24 -2.40
CA LEU A 128 6.73 -4.51 -2.81
C LEU A 128 7.21 -5.71 -1.94
N LEU A 129 8.52 -5.81 -1.69
CA LEU A 129 9.07 -6.92 -0.91
C LEU A 129 8.64 -6.87 0.56
N ASP A 130 8.58 -5.68 1.15
CA ASP A 130 8.21 -5.53 2.56
C ASP A 130 6.71 -5.81 2.77
N ILE A 131 5.85 -5.31 1.87
CA ILE A 131 4.40 -5.61 1.92
C ILE A 131 4.14 -7.10 1.64
N SER A 132 4.88 -7.74 0.72
CA SER A 132 4.66 -9.15 0.35
C SER A 132 4.78 -10.13 1.53
N ARG A 133 5.43 -9.71 2.63
CA ARG A 133 5.57 -10.52 3.84
C ARG A 133 4.43 -10.34 4.83
N ILE A 134 3.59 -9.32 4.64
CA ILE A 134 2.67 -8.81 5.67
C ILE A 134 1.23 -8.69 5.16
N ASP A 135 0.99 -8.30 3.90
CA ASP A 135 -0.35 -8.06 3.35
C ASP A 135 -0.45 -8.46 1.86
N ASP A 136 -0.90 -9.69 1.63
CA ASP A 136 -1.08 -10.31 0.30
C ASP A 136 -2.10 -9.57 -0.60
N ASN A 137 -3.07 -8.89 0.00
CA ASN A 137 -4.06 -8.12 -0.76
C ASN A 137 -3.45 -6.81 -1.23
N LEU A 138 -2.72 -6.11 -0.35
CA LEU A 138 -2.09 -4.84 -0.68
C LEU A 138 -1.00 -5.01 -1.75
N ILE A 139 -0.22 -6.10 -1.72
CA ILE A 139 0.80 -6.36 -2.75
C ILE A 139 0.18 -6.51 -4.14
N GLY A 140 -0.94 -7.22 -4.27
CA GLY A 140 -1.63 -7.38 -5.56
C GLY A 140 -2.08 -6.03 -6.13
N LEU A 141 -2.69 -5.19 -5.30
CA LEU A 141 -3.11 -3.84 -5.70
C LEU A 141 -1.93 -2.95 -6.12
N LEU A 142 -0.80 -3.04 -5.43
CA LEU A 142 0.41 -2.27 -5.77
C LEU A 142 1.02 -2.72 -7.10
N ILE A 143 1.03 -4.02 -7.40
CA ILE A 143 1.48 -4.55 -8.68
C ILE A 143 0.57 -4.03 -9.81
N ASP A 144 -0.74 -4.12 -9.64
CA ASP A 144 -1.70 -3.60 -10.61
C ASP A 144 -1.55 -2.08 -10.80
N LEU A 145 -1.30 -1.35 -9.71
CA LEU A 145 -1.08 0.10 -9.74
C LEU A 145 0.16 0.44 -10.57
N LYS A 146 1.25 -0.31 -10.40
CA LYS A 146 2.46 -0.13 -11.18
C LYS A 146 2.18 -0.29 -12.68
N PHE A 147 1.50 -1.36 -13.08
CA PHE A 147 1.17 -1.58 -14.50
C PHE A 147 0.27 -0.48 -15.07
N LEU A 148 -0.75 -0.05 -14.32
CA LEU A 148 -1.63 1.03 -14.76
C LEU A 148 -0.92 2.38 -14.84
N LEU A 149 0.00 2.66 -13.91
CA LEU A 149 0.80 3.88 -13.90
C LEU A 149 1.75 3.92 -15.10
N ASP A 150 2.47 2.82 -15.36
CA ASP A 150 3.35 2.71 -16.53
C ASP A 150 2.56 2.86 -17.83
N GLY A 151 1.38 2.25 -17.91
CA GLY A 151 0.45 2.41 -19.03
C GLY A 151 0.00 3.86 -19.17
N PHE A 152 -0.39 4.51 -18.08
CA PHE A 152 -0.83 5.90 -18.08
C PHE A 152 0.28 6.85 -18.57
N ASN A 153 1.51 6.72 -18.07
CA ASN A 153 2.62 7.55 -18.53
C ASN A 153 2.92 7.31 -20.02
N LYS A 154 3.05 6.04 -20.44
CA LYS A 154 3.49 5.69 -21.80
C LYS A 154 2.43 5.84 -22.88
N VAL A 155 1.17 5.56 -22.56
CA VAL A 155 0.05 5.58 -23.52
C VAL A 155 -0.70 6.89 -23.42
N THR A 156 -1.11 7.28 -22.21
CA THR A 156 -1.93 8.48 -22.02
C THR A 156 -1.11 9.75 -22.11
N LEU A 157 -0.13 9.96 -21.22
CA LEU A 157 0.60 11.24 -21.15
C LEU A 157 1.49 11.45 -22.38
N LYS A 158 2.31 10.45 -22.72
CA LYS A 158 3.16 10.53 -23.91
C LYS A 158 2.34 10.60 -25.20
N GLY A 159 1.25 9.83 -25.30
CA GLY A 159 0.33 9.91 -26.43
C GLY A 159 -0.28 11.30 -26.57
N LEU A 160 -0.78 11.86 -25.47
CA LEU A 160 -1.36 13.21 -25.44
C LEU A 160 -0.34 14.29 -25.82
N ARG A 161 0.90 14.17 -25.35
CA ARG A 161 2.00 15.07 -25.72
C ARG A 161 2.26 15.06 -27.22
N LEU A 162 2.46 13.88 -27.81
CA LEU A 162 2.69 13.71 -29.25
C LEU A 162 1.51 14.21 -30.06
N TYR A 163 0.30 13.96 -29.56
CA TYR A 163 -0.94 14.38 -30.16
C TYR A 163 -1.06 15.90 -30.21
N PHE A 164 -0.72 16.62 -29.13
CA PHE A 164 -0.72 18.07 -29.15
C PHE A 164 0.31 18.70 -30.09
N ASP A 165 1.43 18.01 -30.33
CA ASP A 165 2.46 18.48 -31.27
C ASP A 165 1.95 18.51 -32.73
N THR A 166 0.88 17.79 -33.06
CA THR A 166 0.28 17.79 -34.41
C THR A 166 -0.81 18.84 -34.63
N LYS A 167 -1.09 19.70 -33.63
CA LYS A 167 -2.17 20.72 -33.66
C LYS A 167 -3.54 20.14 -34.06
N PRO A 168 -4.07 19.20 -33.26
CA PRO A 168 -5.24 18.41 -33.62
C PRO A 168 -6.54 19.21 -33.62
N THR A 169 -7.51 18.72 -34.38
CA THR A 169 -8.90 19.19 -34.34
C THR A 169 -9.64 18.67 -33.11
N LYS A 170 -10.80 19.27 -32.81
CA LYS A 170 -11.67 18.85 -31.70
C LYS A 170 -12.19 17.41 -31.88
N SER A 171 -12.54 17.00 -33.11
CA SER A 171 -13.04 15.65 -33.38
C SER A 171 -11.97 14.60 -33.12
N GLU A 172 -10.76 14.83 -33.61
CA GLU A 172 -9.64 13.91 -33.39
C GLU A 172 -9.32 13.80 -31.88
N LEU A 173 -9.53 14.88 -31.08
CA LEU A 173 -9.23 14.85 -29.64
C LEU A 173 -10.22 13.96 -28.90
N ILE A 174 -11.48 14.01 -29.30
CA ILE A 174 -12.53 13.14 -28.77
C ILE A 174 -12.20 11.69 -29.12
N ASP A 175 -11.75 11.43 -30.35
CA ASP A 175 -11.33 10.10 -30.79
C ASP A 175 -10.12 9.61 -29.97
N PHE A 176 -9.10 10.44 -29.78
CA PHE A 176 -7.94 10.11 -28.93
C PHE A 176 -8.35 9.76 -27.49
N VAL A 177 -9.20 10.58 -26.86
CA VAL A 177 -9.67 10.32 -25.48
C VAL A 177 -10.51 9.04 -25.42
N SER A 178 -11.22 8.71 -26.50
CA SER A 178 -11.99 7.47 -26.62
C SER A 178 -11.08 6.25 -26.83
N ASP A 179 -10.01 6.38 -27.61
CA ASP A 179 -9.04 5.32 -27.94
C ASP A 179 -8.13 4.96 -26.77
N VAL A 180 -7.68 5.95 -25.99
CA VAL A 180 -7.00 5.73 -24.70
C VAL A 180 -7.94 4.99 -23.72
N GLY A 181 -9.23 5.00 -24.00
CA GLY A 181 -10.23 4.15 -23.37
C GLY A 181 -10.44 4.47 -21.90
N ASN A 182 -10.61 3.41 -21.12
CA ASN A 182 -10.89 3.52 -19.69
C ASN A 182 -9.63 3.47 -18.82
N LEU A 183 -8.43 3.53 -19.40
CA LEU A 183 -7.17 3.39 -18.66
C LEU A 183 -7.04 4.46 -17.55
N PRO A 184 -7.25 5.77 -17.80
CA PRO A 184 -7.19 6.78 -16.73
C PRO A 184 -8.24 6.53 -15.65
N TYR A 185 -9.46 6.13 -16.04
CA TYR A 185 -10.53 5.83 -15.10
C TYR A 185 -10.22 4.62 -14.20
N ARG A 186 -9.62 3.57 -14.76
CA ARG A 186 -9.14 2.40 -14.01
C ARG A 186 -8.03 2.78 -13.04
N TYR A 187 -7.06 3.58 -13.51
CA TYR A 187 -6.00 4.10 -12.66
C TYR A 187 -6.55 4.93 -11.50
N ARG A 188 -7.52 5.81 -11.74
CA ARG A 188 -8.25 6.57 -10.69
C ARG A 188 -8.87 5.64 -9.65
N SER A 189 -9.60 4.63 -10.11
CA SER A 189 -10.30 3.68 -9.25
C SER A 189 -9.32 2.93 -8.33
N LEU A 190 -8.19 2.49 -8.87
CA LEU A 190 -7.19 1.75 -8.11
C LEU A 190 -6.44 2.64 -7.11
N CYS A 191 -6.09 3.88 -7.50
CA CYS A 191 -5.57 4.88 -6.57
C CYS A 191 -6.51 5.08 -5.38
N ASN A 192 -7.82 5.21 -5.62
CA ASN A 192 -8.81 5.38 -4.56
C ASN A 192 -8.89 4.19 -3.63
N GLN A 193 -8.85 2.99 -4.18
CA GLN A 193 -8.89 1.75 -3.40
C GLN A 193 -7.66 1.63 -2.49
N ILE A 194 -6.46 1.86 -3.02
CA ILE A 194 -5.22 1.80 -2.25
C ILE A 194 -5.19 2.87 -1.17
N LEU A 195 -5.57 4.10 -1.51
CA LEU A 195 -5.65 5.19 -0.54
C LEU A 195 -6.66 4.87 0.56
N SER A 196 -7.80 4.24 0.25
CA SER A 196 -8.76 3.82 1.27
C SER A 196 -8.20 2.75 2.21
N ILE A 197 -7.44 1.79 1.70
CA ILE A 197 -6.82 0.71 2.50
C ILE A 197 -5.68 1.24 3.38
N CYS A 198 -4.94 2.22 2.85
CA CYS A 198 -3.77 2.80 3.50
C CYS A 198 -4.09 4.02 4.37
N ASN A 199 -5.33 4.54 4.31
CA ASN A 199 -5.71 5.71 5.08
C ASN A 199 -5.74 5.40 6.58
N VAL A 200 -4.81 6.02 7.32
CA VAL A 200 -4.68 5.86 8.77
C VAL A 200 -5.48 6.94 9.53
N LYS A 201 -6.07 7.91 8.82
CA LYS A 201 -6.90 8.98 9.39
C LYS A 201 -8.33 8.86 8.84
N ASP A 202 -9.26 8.36 9.65
CA ASP A 202 -10.68 8.31 9.30
C ASP A 202 -11.15 9.66 8.75
N GLY A 203 -11.62 9.70 7.50
CA GLY A 203 -12.29 10.88 6.91
C GLY A 203 -11.71 11.46 5.62
N PHE A 204 -10.53 11.05 5.14
CA PHE A 204 -10.07 11.49 3.82
C PHE A 204 -10.72 10.68 2.69
N LYS A 205 -11.38 11.39 1.77
CA LYS A 205 -11.99 10.84 0.56
C LYS A 205 -11.16 11.29 -0.64
N PRO A 206 -10.22 10.48 -1.14
CA PRO A 206 -9.47 10.83 -2.34
C PRO A 206 -10.42 11.02 -3.52
N TYR A 207 -10.24 12.11 -4.26
CA TYR A 207 -11.01 12.47 -5.45
C TYR A 207 -12.52 12.70 -5.25
N GLN A 208 -13.02 12.80 -4.02
CA GLN A 208 -14.36 13.34 -3.78
C GLN A 208 -14.25 14.87 -3.67
N ILE A 209 -14.41 15.54 -4.82
CA ILE A 209 -15.04 16.86 -4.91
C ILE A 209 -16.17 16.70 -5.92
#